data_AF-A0A422MC17-F1
#
_entry.id   AF-A0A422MC17-F1
#
_cell.length_a   1.000
_cell.length_b   1.000
_cell.length_c   1.000
_cell.angle_alpha   90.00
_cell.angle_beta   90.00
_cell.angle_gamma   90.00
#
_symmetry.space_group_name_H-M   'P 1'
#
loop_
_entity.id
_entity.type
_entity.pdbx_description
1 polymer ?
#
loop_
_entity_poly.entity_id
_entity_poly.type
_entity_poly.pdbx_seq_one_letter_code
_entity_poly.pdbx_strand_id
1 'polypeptide(L)'
;MTTKFTADVVHKLLGVREAQQAPAALMGIVMDQQKRNELFKEFLDVSTDVSHDWFSEYFMSVQADRKDKKQDFTPESISKLVNMLVGSNDSSEYYEVAAGTGSMMIQRWQQDRLNHKPWDYRPSMYFYHLEELGDSTLPFLIFNCAIRGMNATIVHGDSLKRAARQVYFIPRLQ
;
A
#
# COMPACT_ATOMS: atom_id res chain seq x y z
N MET A 1 21.10 -10.31 -8.89
CA MET A 1 20.89 -9.02 -8.20
C MET A 1 19.39 -8.87 -8.02
N THR A 2 18.88 -8.75 -6.81
CA THR A 2 17.45 -8.53 -6.58
C THR A 2 17.13 -7.12 -7.07
N THR A 3 16.36 -7.00 -8.16
CA THR A 3 15.98 -5.70 -8.71
C THR A 3 15.14 -4.96 -7.67
N LYS A 4 15.56 -3.75 -7.29
CA LYS A 4 14.85 -2.89 -6.34
C LYS A 4 13.94 -1.91 -7.09
N PHE A 5 12.86 -1.48 -6.46
CA PHE A 5 11.95 -0.45 -6.99
C PHE A 5 12.53 0.95 -6.77
N THR A 6 13.59 1.28 -7.51
CA THR A 6 14.15 2.63 -7.55
C THR A 6 13.18 3.62 -8.21
N ALA A 7 13.43 4.92 -8.04
CA ALA A 7 12.64 5.96 -8.69
C ALA A 7 12.52 5.78 -10.21
N ASP A 8 13.62 5.50 -10.90
CA ASP A 8 13.60 5.30 -12.35
C ASP A 8 12.76 4.11 -12.78
N VAL A 9 12.82 3.01 -12.01
CA VAL A 9 12.01 1.81 -12.28
C VAL A 9 10.53 2.13 -12.11
N VAL A 10 10.14 2.76 -11.00
CA VAL A 10 8.76 3.14 -10.73
C VAL A 10 8.26 4.15 -11.77
N HIS A 11 9.07 5.15 -12.14
CA HIS A 11 8.70 6.14 -13.17
C HIS A 11 8.44 5.50 -14.52
N LYS A 12 9.30 4.56 -14.92
CA LYS A 12 9.13 3.79 -16.17
C LYS A 12 7.83 2.98 -16.15
N LEU A 13 7.57 2.25 -15.07
CA LEU A 13 6.34 1.44 -14.92
C LEU A 13 5.08 2.30 -14.94
N LEU A 14 5.10 3.48 -14.31
CA LEU A 14 3.96 4.38 -14.29
C LEU A 14 3.85 5.27 -15.55
N GLY A 15 4.82 5.20 -16.47
CA GLY A 15 4.85 6.02 -17.68
C GLY A 15 5.03 7.52 -17.40
N VAL A 16 5.72 7.89 -16.32
CA VAL A 16 5.94 9.28 -15.89
C VAL A 16 7.39 9.69 -16.02
N ARG A 17 7.64 11.01 -16.06
CA ARG A 17 8.99 11.58 -16.11
C ARG A 17 9.43 12.18 -14.78
N GLU A 18 8.47 12.60 -13.97
CA GLU A 18 8.72 13.29 -12.70
C GLU A 18 7.87 12.70 -11.59
N ALA A 19 8.42 12.65 -10.37
CA ALA A 19 7.75 12.04 -9.23
C ALA A 19 6.40 12.70 -8.87
N GLN A 20 6.24 13.99 -9.19
CA GLN A 20 5.03 14.78 -9.00
C GLN A 20 3.85 14.24 -9.84
N GLN A 21 4.15 13.59 -10.97
CA GLN A 21 3.14 13.04 -11.88
C GLN A 21 2.66 11.66 -11.42
N ALA A 22 3.49 10.94 -10.64
CA ALA A 22 3.24 9.56 -10.25
C ALA A 22 1.90 9.33 -9.54
N PRO A 23 1.43 10.17 -8.60
CA PRO A 23 0.14 9.96 -7.94
C PRO A 23 -1.03 10.02 -8.92
N ALA A 24 -1.09 11.04 -9.77
CA ALA A 24 -2.18 11.21 -10.73
C ALA A 24 -2.18 10.08 -11.79
N ALA A 25 -1.00 9.71 -12.29
CA ALA A 25 -0.85 8.61 -13.23
C ALA A 25 -1.29 7.28 -12.62
N LEU A 26 -0.80 6.95 -11.43
CA LEU A 26 -1.17 5.73 -10.73
C LEU A 26 -2.66 5.69 -10.40
N MET A 27 -3.25 6.81 -9.97
CA MET A 27 -4.69 6.89 -9.72
C MET A 27 -5.52 6.54 -10.95
N GLY A 28 -5.15 7.08 -12.12
CA GLY A 28 -5.80 6.75 -13.38
C GLY A 28 -5.65 5.29 -13.78
N ILE A 29 -4.54 4.66 -13.42
CA ILE A 29 -4.28 3.23 -13.68
C ILE A 29 -5.09 2.33 -12.74
N VAL A 30 -5.05 2.56 -11.42
CA VAL A 30 -5.70 1.66 -10.44
C VAL A 30 -7.22 1.67 -10.53
N MET A 31 -7.81 2.74 -11.06
CA MET A 31 -9.25 2.87 -11.32
C MET A 31 -9.70 2.17 -12.60
N ASP A 32 -8.78 1.77 -13.46
CA ASP A 32 -9.05 1.00 -14.68
C ASP A 32 -8.61 -0.45 -14.47
N GLN A 33 -9.55 -1.39 -14.47
CA GLN A 33 -9.25 -2.79 -14.17
C GLN A 33 -8.23 -3.40 -15.14
N GLN A 34 -8.28 -3.07 -16.43
CA GLN A 34 -7.35 -3.63 -17.41
C GLN A 34 -5.95 -3.10 -17.16
N LYS A 35 -5.80 -1.77 -17.10
CA LYS A 35 -4.50 -1.13 -16.89
C LYS A 35 -3.89 -1.50 -15.54
N ARG A 36 -4.71 -1.57 -14.49
CA ARG A 36 -4.28 -2.02 -13.17
C ARG A 36 -3.69 -3.43 -13.23
N ASN A 37 -4.39 -4.36 -13.87
CA ASN A 37 -3.94 -5.74 -13.97
C ASN A 37 -2.69 -5.89 -14.85
N GLU A 38 -2.54 -5.07 -15.89
CA GLU A 38 -1.30 -4.98 -16.68
C GLU A 38 -0.15 -4.47 -15.82
N LEU A 39 -0.33 -3.36 -15.10
CA LEU A 39 0.68 -2.79 -14.20
C LEU A 39 1.08 -3.78 -13.09
N PHE A 40 0.14 -4.54 -12.53
CA PHE A 40 0.45 -5.58 -11.55
C PHE A 40 1.40 -6.63 -12.10
N LYS A 41 1.21 -7.07 -13.34
CA LYS A 41 2.12 -8.03 -13.98
C LYS A 41 3.51 -7.42 -14.15
N GLU A 42 3.60 -6.20 -14.65
CA GLU A 42 4.89 -5.52 -14.83
C GLU A 42 5.65 -5.33 -13.52
N PHE A 43 4.95 -5.00 -12.42
CA PHE A 43 5.56 -4.95 -11.09
C PHE A 43 6.00 -6.34 -10.60
N LEU A 44 5.18 -7.38 -10.81
CA LEU A 44 5.50 -8.75 -10.40
C LEU A 44 6.65 -9.36 -11.22
N ASP A 45 6.85 -8.90 -12.45
CA ASP A 45 8.03 -9.24 -13.27
C ASP A 45 9.33 -8.64 -12.70
N VAL A 46 9.25 -7.53 -11.97
CA VAL A 46 10.39 -6.93 -11.25
C VAL A 46 10.65 -7.66 -9.94
N SER A 47 9.61 -7.93 -9.15
CA SER A 47 9.69 -8.68 -7.90
C SER A 47 8.38 -9.36 -7.57
N THR A 48 8.46 -10.65 -7.22
CA THR A 48 7.32 -11.42 -6.71
C THR A 48 7.15 -11.32 -5.19
N ASP A 49 8.09 -10.69 -4.48
CA ASP A 49 8.02 -10.53 -3.03
C ASP A 49 7.17 -9.32 -2.66
N VAL A 50 5.88 -9.57 -2.45
CA VAL A 50 4.88 -8.57 -2.04
C VAL A 50 4.81 -8.36 -0.52
N SER A 51 5.70 -8.96 0.28
CA SER A 51 5.64 -8.88 1.75
C SER A 51 6.14 -7.55 2.34
N HIS A 52 6.60 -6.64 1.49
CA HIS A 52 7.13 -5.32 1.85
C HIS A 52 6.48 -4.23 0.99
N ASP A 53 6.50 -2.98 1.47
CA ASP A 53 6.04 -1.84 0.68
C ASP A 53 7.12 -1.41 -0.32
N TRP A 54 6.88 -1.71 -1.60
CA TRP A 54 7.80 -1.36 -2.69
C TRP A 54 7.94 0.15 -2.90
N PHE A 55 6.95 0.95 -2.50
CA PHE A 55 7.01 2.39 -2.68
C PHE A 55 7.76 3.10 -1.55
N SER A 56 8.10 2.40 -0.47
CA SER A 56 8.88 2.98 0.63
C SER A 56 10.21 3.55 0.17
N GLU A 57 11.01 2.74 -0.55
CA GLU A 57 12.30 3.19 -1.10
C GLU A 57 12.10 4.32 -2.12
N TYR A 58 11.08 4.22 -2.97
CA TYR A 58 10.69 5.25 -3.94
C TYR A 58 10.40 6.60 -3.28
N PHE A 59 9.54 6.62 -2.25
CA PHE A 59 9.19 7.85 -1.55
C PHE A 59 10.36 8.40 -0.74
N MET A 60 11.19 7.54 -0.15
CA MET A 60 12.42 7.96 0.53
C MET A 60 13.40 8.63 -0.45
N SER A 61 13.61 8.08 -1.65
CA SER A 61 14.51 8.69 -2.64
C SER A 61 13.95 10.03 -3.15
N VAL A 62 12.66 10.08 -3.49
CA VAL A 62 12.00 11.31 -3.95
C VAL A 62 12.03 12.41 -2.89
N GLN A 63 11.89 12.06 -1.61
CA GLN A 63 11.97 13.02 -0.52
C GLN A 63 13.40 13.44 -0.18
N ALA A 64 14.39 12.55 -0.29
CA ALA A 64 15.79 12.90 -0.10
C ALA A 64 16.26 13.98 -1.10
N ASP A 65 15.71 13.95 -2.33
CA ASP A 65 15.97 14.97 -3.35
C ASP A 65 15.24 16.30 -3.09
N ARG A 66 14.22 16.32 -2.21
CA ARG A 66 13.45 17.52 -1.85
C ARG A 66 14.00 18.15 -0.57
N LYS A 67 14.57 19.35 -0.68
CA LYS A 67 15.21 20.07 0.43
C LYS A 67 14.30 20.42 1.63
N ASP A 68 12.97 20.52 1.43
CA ASP A 68 12.10 21.25 2.38
C ASP A 68 10.95 20.45 3.02
N LYS A 69 10.71 19.18 2.67
CA LYS A 69 9.61 18.39 3.26
C LYS A 69 10.04 16.98 3.60
N LYS A 70 10.24 16.73 4.89
CA LYS A 70 10.52 15.41 5.46
C LYS A 70 9.22 14.87 6.05
N GLN A 71 8.58 13.91 5.39
CA GLN A 71 7.67 13.01 6.09
C GLN A 71 8.50 11.96 6.84
N ASP A 72 8.11 11.69 8.07
CA ASP A 72 8.73 10.65 8.89
C ASP A 72 8.28 9.28 8.36
N PHE A 73 9.17 8.63 7.62
CA PHE A 73 8.92 7.29 7.10
C PHE A 73 9.07 6.27 8.23
N THR A 74 8.04 5.46 8.50
CA THR A 74 8.09 4.40 9.51
C THR A 74 8.99 3.26 9.01
N PRO A 75 10.16 2.99 9.64
CA PRO A 75 10.99 1.87 9.26
C PRO A 75 10.23 0.56 9.40
N GLU A 76 10.50 -0.38 8.49
CA GLU A 76 9.84 -1.68 8.50
C GLU A 76 9.99 -2.43 9.83
N SER A 77 11.14 -2.29 10.49
CA SER A 77 11.40 -2.88 11.81
C SER A 77 10.43 -2.40 12.88
N ILE A 78 10.04 -1.11 12.85
CA ILE A 78 9.04 -0.54 13.76
C ILE A 78 7.66 -1.09 13.44
N SER A 79 7.31 -1.17 12.16
CA SER A 79 6.03 -1.75 11.72
C SER A 79 5.88 -3.21 12.16
N LYS A 80 6.94 -4.02 12.04
CA LYS A 80 6.98 -5.40 12.53
C LYS A 80 6.85 -5.46 14.05
N LEU A 81 7.59 -4.63 14.76
CA LEU A 81 7.55 -4.60 16.23
C LEU A 81 6.15 -4.27 16.75
N VAL A 82 5.50 -3.23 16.20
CA VAL A 82 4.14 -2.85 16.60
C VAL A 82 3.15 -3.98 16.33
N ASN A 83 3.21 -4.63 15.17
CA ASN A 83 2.34 -5.76 14.86
C ASN A 83 2.57 -6.97 15.78
N MET A 84 3.82 -7.26 16.16
CA MET A 84 4.12 -8.29 17.15
C MET A 84 3.57 -7.94 18.55
N LEU A 85 3.62 -6.66 18.94
CA LEU A 85 3.08 -6.20 20.24
C LEU A 85 1.55 -6.26 20.29
N VAL A 86 0.87 -5.91 19.20
CA VAL A 86 -0.60 -6.02 19.09
C VAL A 86 -1.04 -7.49 19.14
N GLY A 87 -0.21 -8.40 18.61
CA GLY A 87 -0.53 -9.81 18.51
C GLY A 87 -1.52 -10.10 17.38
N SER A 88 -1.70 -11.39 17.08
CA SER A 88 -2.53 -11.84 15.96
C SER A 88 -3.75 -12.67 16.36
N ASN A 89 -3.99 -12.82 17.67
CA ASN A 89 -4.97 -13.77 18.21
C ASN A 89 -6.34 -13.17 18.51
N ASP A 90 -6.51 -11.83 18.52
CA ASP A 90 -7.71 -11.23 19.10
C ASP A 90 -8.65 -10.53 18.10
N SER A 91 -8.27 -10.36 16.83
CA SER A 91 -9.16 -9.72 15.84
C SER A 91 -8.81 -10.03 14.38
N SER A 92 -9.84 -10.34 13.59
CA SER A 92 -9.80 -10.37 12.12
C SER A 92 -9.86 -8.98 11.47
N GLU A 93 -10.10 -7.95 12.26
CA GLU A 93 -10.18 -6.56 11.80
C GLU A 93 -8.92 -5.79 12.14
N TYR A 94 -8.52 -4.93 11.21
CA TYR A 94 -7.41 -3.99 11.35
C TYR A 94 -7.91 -2.58 11.08
N TYR A 95 -7.51 -1.62 11.92
CA TYR A 95 -7.81 -0.21 11.72
C TYR A 95 -6.52 0.61 11.81
N GLU A 96 -6.27 1.42 10.79
CA GLU A 96 -5.14 2.34 10.73
C GLU A 96 -5.60 3.73 10.29
N VAL A 97 -5.34 4.69 11.17
CA VAL A 97 -5.53 6.11 10.88
C VAL A 97 -4.23 6.65 10.28
N ALA A 98 -4.32 7.37 9.16
CA ALA A 98 -3.17 7.91 8.42
C ALA A 98 -2.22 6.82 7.88
N ALA A 99 -2.79 5.91 7.07
CA ALA A 99 -2.07 4.74 6.56
C ALA A 99 -0.92 5.09 5.59
N GLY A 100 -0.87 6.28 5.01
CA GLY A 100 0.15 6.67 4.05
C GLY A 100 0.13 5.75 2.82
N THR A 101 1.24 5.05 2.54
CA THR A 101 1.33 3.99 1.52
C THR A 101 0.91 2.61 2.05
N GLY A 102 0.72 2.48 3.36
CA GLY A 102 0.24 1.26 4.01
C GLY A 102 1.33 0.30 4.46
N SER A 103 2.52 0.79 4.80
CA SER A 103 3.64 -0.07 5.23
C SER A 103 3.31 -0.92 6.48
N MET A 104 2.64 -0.34 7.47
CA MET A 104 2.18 -1.07 8.67
C MET A 104 1.09 -2.08 8.35
N MET A 105 0.09 -1.67 7.55
CA MET A 105 -0.95 -2.54 7.01
C MET A 105 -0.37 -3.76 6.27
N ILE A 106 0.67 -3.59 5.45
CA ILE A 106 1.30 -4.70 4.71
C ILE A 106 1.96 -5.70 5.67
N GLN A 107 2.62 -5.22 6.72
CA GLN A 107 3.22 -6.10 7.74
C GLN A 107 2.14 -6.87 8.49
N ARG A 108 1.01 -6.23 8.81
CA ARG A 108 -0.13 -6.91 9.42
C ARG A 108 -0.69 -7.98 8.50
N TRP A 109 -0.95 -7.64 7.24
CA TRP A 109 -1.43 -8.59 6.23
C TRP A 109 -0.51 -9.79 6.04
N GLN A 110 0.81 -9.55 6.01
CA GLN A 110 1.79 -10.62 5.91
C GLN A 110 1.72 -11.55 7.12
N GLN A 111 1.63 -11.01 8.34
CA GLN A 111 1.48 -11.81 9.55
C GLN A 111 0.17 -12.60 9.56
N ASP A 112 -0.94 -11.95 9.22
CA ASP A 112 -2.25 -12.59 9.09
C ASP A 112 -2.18 -13.76 8.10
N ARG A 113 -1.58 -13.57 6.91
CA ARG A 113 -1.43 -14.64 5.91
C ARG A 113 -0.54 -15.79 6.39
N LEU A 114 0.51 -15.51 7.15
CA LEU A 114 1.45 -16.51 7.67
C LEU A 114 0.88 -17.34 8.83
N ASN A 115 -0.19 -16.88 9.47
CA ASN A 115 -0.94 -17.68 10.45
C ASN A 115 -1.78 -18.79 9.82
N HIS A 116 -1.89 -18.78 8.49
CA HIS A 116 -2.65 -19.74 7.70
C HIS A 116 -1.71 -20.50 6.77
N LYS A 117 -2.18 -21.65 6.30
CA LYS A 117 -1.53 -22.36 5.20
C LYS A 117 -1.89 -21.66 3.89
N PRO A 118 -1.07 -21.82 2.83
CA PRO A 118 -1.34 -21.17 1.55
C PRO A 118 -2.70 -21.53 0.91
N TRP A 119 -3.28 -22.68 1.26
CA TRP A 119 -4.52 -23.19 0.68
C TRP A 119 -5.78 -23.01 1.56
N ASP A 120 -5.64 -22.61 2.82
CA ASP A 120 -6.79 -22.31 3.70
C ASP A 120 -7.00 -20.81 3.87
N TYR A 121 -5.95 -19.99 3.73
CA TYR A 121 -6.06 -18.53 3.72
C TYR A 121 -7.07 -18.04 2.68
N ARG A 122 -7.99 -17.18 3.12
CA ARG A 122 -8.91 -16.44 2.23
C ARG A 122 -8.83 -14.96 2.58
N PRO A 123 -8.75 -14.05 1.60
CA PRO A 123 -8.78 -12.61 1.87
C PRO A 123 -9.95 -12.15 2.72
N SER A 124 -11.10 -12.82 2.64
CA SER A 124 -12.30 -12.52 3.44
C SER A 124 -12.17 -12.87 4.93
N MET A 125 -11.11 -13.57 5.35
CA MET A 125 -10.86 -13.85 6.77
C MET A 125 -10.43 -12.61 7.55
N TYR A 126 -9.96 -11.57 6.83
CA TYR A 126 -9.46 -10.35 7.42
C TYR A 126 -10.11 -9.14 6.76
N PHE A 127 -10.28 -8.06 7.51
CA PHE A 127 -10.80 -6.81 6.97
C PHE A 127 -9.99 -5.62 7.46
N TYR A 128 -9.54 -4.80 6.50
CA TYR A 128 -8.65 -3.67 6.75
C TYR A 128 -9.39 -2.36 6.54
N HIS A 129 -9.53 -1.58 7.61
CA HIS A 129 -10.10 -0.25 7.62
C HIS A 129 -8.97 0.77 7.65
N LEU A 130 -8.83 1.53 6.59
CA LEU A 130 -7.71 2.45 6.42
C LEU A 130 -8.27 3.86 6.23
N GLU A 131 -7.64 4.85 6.84
CA GLU A 131 -7.92 6.26 6.58
C GLU A 131 -6.67 6.96 6.08
N GLU A 132 -6.80 7.79 5.05
CA GLU A 132 -5.68 8.55 4.49
C GLU A 132 -6.13 9.95 4.09
N LEU A 133 -5.31 10.95 4.41
CA LEU A 133 -5.61 12.37 4.10
C LEU A 133 -5.00 12.82 2.77
N GLY A 134 -3.84 12.27 2.40
CA GLY A 134 -3.02 12.76 1.30
C GLY A 134 -3.50 12.28 -0.07
N ASP A 135 -3.81 13.23 -0.95
CA ASP A 135 -4.12 12.96 -2.35
C ASP A 135 -2.95 12.26 -3.08
N SER A 136 -1.71 12.55 -2.67
CA SER A 136 -0.50 11.99 -3.29
C SER A 136 -0.17 10.56 -2.86
N THR A 137 -0.66 10.11 -1.70
CA THR A 137 -0.37 8.81 -1.07
C THR A 137 -1.47 7.79 -1.36
N LEU A 138 -2.72 8.24 -1.38
CA LEU A 138 -3.91 7.43 -1.66
C LEU A 138 -3.78 6.44 -2.84
N PRO A 139 -3.32 6.82 -4.06
CA PRO A 139 -3.24 5.85 -5.16
C PRO A 139 -2.25 4.71 -4.91
N PHE A 140 -1.18 4.97 -4.14
CA PHE A 140 -0.21 3.95 -3.74
C PHE A 140 -0.78 3.01 -2.68
N LEU A 141 -1.57 3.54 -1.74
CA LEU A 141 -2.30 2.74 -0.76
C LEU A 141 -3.29 1.79 -1.45
N ILE A 142 -4.07 2.31 -2.42
CA ILE A 142 -5.01 1.52 -3.22
C ILE A 142 -4.27 0.41 -3.97
N PHE A 143 -3.17 0.76 -4.67
CA PHE A 143 -2.34 -0.23 -5.35
C PHE A 143 -1.87 -1.31 -4.37
N ASN A 144 -1.34 -0.91 -3.22
CA ASN A 144 -0.76 -1.83 -2.24
C ASN A 144 -1.80 -2.81 -1.68
N CYS A 145 -3.02 -2.35 -1.42
CA CYS A 145 -4.12 -3.23 -1.02
C CYS A 145 -4.52 -4.19 -2.15
N ALA A 146 -4.68 -3.66 -3.36
CA ALA A 146 -5.24 -4.39 -4.49
C ALA A 146 -4.29 -5.47 -5.05
N ILE A 147 -2.99 -5.19 -5.18
CA ILE A 147 -2.03 -6.19 -5.69
C ILE A 147 -1.85 -7.37 -4.73
N ARG A 148 -2.09 -7.15 -3.43
CA ARG A 148 -2.03 -8.17 -2.37
C ARG A 148 -3.34 -8.94 -2.22
N GLY A 149 -4.36 -8.61 -3.02
CA GLY A 149 -5.67 -9.24 -2.98
C GLY A 149 -6.39 -9.04 -1.64
N MET A 150 -6.16 -7.91 -0.97
CA MET A 150 -6.72 -7.64 0.35
C MET A 150 -8.22 -7.33 0.28
N ASN A 151 -8.90 -7.49 1.41
CA ASN A 151 -10.29 -7.07 1.61
C ASN A 151 -10.29 -5.81 2.48
N ALA A 152 -10.51 -4.64 1.89
CA ALA A 152 -10.25 -3.37 2.58
C ALA A 152 -11.25 -2.26 2.21
N THR A 153 -11.43 -1.32 3.15
CA THR A 153 -12.05 -0.02 2.91
C THR A 153 -11.05 1.07 3.20
N ILE A 154 -10.90 2.01 2.27
CA ILE A 154 -10.03 3.18 2.41
C ILE A 154 -10.90 4.43 2.42
N VAL A 155 -10.91 5.15 3.54
CA VAL A 155 -11.56 6.45 3.67
C VAL A 155 -10.53 7.53 3.35
N HIS A 156 -10.74 8.23 2.24
CA HIS A 156 -9.95 9.41 1.91
C HIS A 156 -10.58 10.64 2.59
N GLY A 157 -9.91 11.21 3.58
CA GLY A 157 -10.48 12.28 4.39
C GLY A 157 -9.66 12.69 5.61
N ASP A 158 -10.21 13.63 6.37
CA ASP A 158 -9.65 14.12 7.63
C ASP A 158 -10.27 13.34 8.80
N SER A 159 -9.50 12.43 9.36
CA SER A 159 -9.87 11.58 10.50
C SER A 159 -10.20 12.38 11.76
N LEU A 160 -9.53 13.52 12.00
CA LEU A 160 -9.75 14.36 13.17
C LEU A 160 -11.07 15.12 13.06
N LYS A 161 -11.40 15.60 11.86
CA LYS A 161 -12.68 16.29 11.58
C LYS A 161 -13.82 15.33 11.24
N ARG A 162 -13.55 14.03 11.14
CA ARG A 162 -14.51 13.01 10.68
C ARG A 162 -15.14 13.37 9.33
N ALA A 163 -14.34 13.94 8.43
CA ALA A 163 -14.79 14.42 7.13
C ALA A 163 -14.24 13.52 6.01
N ALA A 164 -15.10 12.67 5.45
CA ALA A 164 -14.79 11.84 4.30
C ALA A 164 -14.99 12.62 2.98
N ARG A 165 -13.97 12.66 2.14
CA ARG A 165 -14.07 13.14 0.75
C ARG A 165 -14.58 12.05 -0.16
N GLN A 166 -14.03 10.84 -0.01
CA GLN A 166 -14.38 9.67 -0.81
C GLN A 166 -14.04 8.39 -0.06
N VAL A 167 -14.76 7.32 -0.36
CA VAL A 167 -14.48 5.99 0.17
C VAL A 167 -14.21 5.04 -0.98
N TYR A 168 -13.15 4.25 -0.86
CA TYR A 168 -12.76 3.24 -1.83
C TYR A 168 -12.91 1.87 -1.20
N PHE A 169 -13.54 0.96 -1.93
CA PHE A 169 -13.66 -0.43 -1.54
C PHE A 169 -12.72 -1.26 -2.41
N ILE A 170 -11.90 -2.08 -1.76
CA ILE A 170 -11.06 -3.08 -2.42
C ILE A 170 -11.77 -4.42 -2.27
N PRO A 171 -12.51 -4.85 -3.32
CA PRO A 171 -13.27 -6.07 -3.24
C PRO A 171 -12.34 -7.28 -3.23
N ARG A 172 -12.77 -8.34 -2.54
CA ARG A 172 -12.17 -9.66 -2.69
C ARG A 172 -12.11 -10.03 -4.18
N LEU A 173 -10.96 -10.51 -4.65
CA LEU A 173 -10.93 -11.24 -5.92
C LEU A 173 -11.77 -12.52 -5.72
N GLN A 174 -12.84 -12.66 -6.50
CA GLN A 174 -13.70 -13.86 -6.49
C GLN A 174 -13.06 -14.99 -7.28
#